data_AF-A0A482YY87-F1
#
_entry.id   AF-A0A482YY87-F1
#
_cell.length_a   1.000
_cell.length_b   1.000
_cell.length_c   1.000
_cell.angle_alpha   90.00
_cell.angle_beta   90.00
_cell.angle_gamma   90.00
#
_symmetry.space_group_name_H-M   'P 1'
#
loop_
_entity.id
_entity.type
_entity.pdbx_description
1 polymer ?
#
loop_
_entity_poly.entity_id
_entity_poly.type
_entity_poly.pdbx_seq_one_letter_code
_entity_poly.pdbx_strand_id
1 'polypeptide(L)'
;MNLNLYSPLSEAYSSKSQKIRVLSESWVNKYIYCPCCGGDINEYENNKPVADFYCASCQVDYELKSKKNTMGKKIVDGAYSTMIERLKSDSNPNFFFLNYDKNSFDVTNFIVIPKHFFIPEIIEKRKPLSQKARRSGWVGCNILLDTIPDSGKIFYIKNGKNNSKDKVLNDWNRTKFLQDSRTLKSKGWLLDIIRCLDEIGKQSFSLRDIYQFENHLKLKHPENNNILAKIRQQLQILRDRGYLKFQSRGQYKIR
;
A
#
# COMPACT_ATOMS: atom_id res chain seq x y z
N MET A 1 -8.32 -3.44 -20.09
CA MET A 1 -9.03 -2.40 -19.31
C MET A 1 -8.93 -1.09 -20.07
N ASN A 2 -10.04 -0.33 -20.22
CA ASN A 2 -9.97 1.04 -20.74
C ASN A 2 -9.27 1.91 -19.68
N LEU A 3 -8.36 2.79 -20.08
CA LEU A 3 -7.59 3.62 -19.17
C LEU A 3 -8.20 5.00 -18.95
N ASN A 4 -9.16 5.42 -19.76
CA ASN A 4 -9.75 6.74 -19.61
C ASN A 4 -10.85 6.73 -18.54
N LEU A 5 -10.76 7.65 -17.58
CA LEU A 5 -11.75 7.79 -16.51
C LEU A 5 -13.02 8.52 -16.95
N TYR A 6 -12.98 9.31 -18.03
CA TYR A 6 -14.05 10.25 -18.35
C TYR A 6 -15.38 9.51 -18.61
N SER A 7 -16.43 10.10 -18.05
CA SER A 7 -17.81 9.68 -18.20
C SER A 7 -18.73 10.88 -18.00
N PRO A 8 -19.88 10.95 -18.72
CA PRO A 8 -20.89 11.99 -18.52
C PRO A 8 -21.40 12.09 -17.07
N LEU A 9 -21.24 11.03 -16.26
CA LEU A 9 -21.57 11.03 -14.82
C LEU A 9 -20.96 12.21 -14.05
N SER A 10 -19.80 12.71 -14.48
CA SER A 10 -19.14 13.84 -13.81
C SER A 10 -19.79 15.20 -14.06
N GLU A 11 -20.68 15.32 -15.04
CA GLU A 11 -21.29 16.59 -15.45
C GLU A 11 -22.28 17.11 -14.42
N ALA A 12 -22.87 16.22 -13.61
CA ALA A 12 -23.77 16.56 -12.51
C ALA A 12 -23.08 17.26 -11.31
N TYR A 13 -21.74 17.33 -11.30
CA TYR A 13 -20.98 17.85 -10.16
C TYR A 13 -20.19 19.11 -10.54
N SER A 14 -20.19 20.14 -9.70
CA SER A 14 -19.38 21.35 -9.93
C SER A 14 -17.97 21.24 -9.31
N SER A 15 -17.84 20.55 -8.18
CA SER A 15 -16.58 20.39 -7.47
C SER A 15 -15.65 19.42 -8.18
N LYS A 16 -14.41 19.85 -8.46
CA LYS A 16 -13.36 19.00 -9.04
C LYS A 16 -13.11 17.73 -8.21
N SER A 17 -13.19 17.84 -6.88
CA SER A 17 -13.01 16.69 -5.98
C SER A 17 -14.17 15.69 -6.08
N GLN A 18 -15.40 16.17 -6.27
CA GLN A 18 -16.56 15.28 -6.46
C GLN A 18 -16.57 14.66 -7.86
N LYS A 19 -16.22 15.44 -8.89
CA LYS A 19 -16.05 14.92 -10.25
C LYS A 19 -15.10 13.74 -10.27
N ILE A 20 -13.88 13.92 -9.75
CA ILE A 20 -12.89 12.83 -9.78
C ILE A 20 -13.32 11.63 -8.94
N ARG A 21 -13.99 11.85 -7.80
CA ARG A 21 -14.51 10.77 -6.97
C ARG A 21 -15.41 9.84 -7.77
N VAL A 22 -16.45 10.40 -8.39
CA VAL A 22 -17.44 9.65 -9.18
C VAL A 22 -16.80 8.96 -10.39
N LEU A 23 -15.91 9.66 -11.10
CA LEU A 23 -15.20 9.06 -12.24
C LEU A 23 -14.31 7.89 -11.82
N SER A 24 -13.53 8.08 -10.75
CA SER A 24 -12.61 7.05 -10.28
C SER A 24 -13.33 5.85 -9.68
N GLU A 25 -14.41 6.08 -8.94
CA GLU A 25 -15.17 5.00 -8.31
C GLU A 25 -15.84 4.14 -9.38
N SER A 26 -16.58 4.79 -10.29
CA SER A 26 -17.24 4.13 -11.42
C SER A 26 -16.26 3.34 -12.30
N TRP A 27 -15.07 3.88 -12.54
CA TRP A 27 -14.03 3.18 -13.30
C TRP A 27 -13.52 1.94 -12.56
N VAL A 28 -13.28 2.04 -11.24
CA VAL A 28 -12.85 0.92 -10.42
C VAL A 28 -13.90 -0.19 -10.43
N ASN A 29 -15.17 0.14 -10.17
CA ASN A 29 -16.29 -0.81 -10.18
C ASN A 29 -16.44 -1.54 -11.52
N LYS A 30 -16.13 -0.86 -12.63
CA LYS A 30 -16.27 -1.41 -13.98
C LYS A 30 -15.12 -2.31 -14.43
N TYR A 31 -13.88 -1.99 -14.03
CA TYR A 31 -12.69 -2.59 -14.66
C TYR A 31 -11.80 -3.40 -13.72
N ILE A 32 -11.92 -3.22 -12.41
CA ILE A 32 -11.02 -3.84 -11.45
C ILE A 32 -11.64 -5.12 -10.90
N TYR A 33 -10.79 -6.12 -10.66
CA TYR A 33 -11.12 -7.35 -9.97
C TYR A 33 -10.45 -7.37 -8.61
N CYS A 34 -10.90 -8.24 -7.72
CA CYS A 34 -10.31 -8.41 -6.40
C CYS A 34 -8.89 -8.99 -6.52
N PRO A 35 -7.85 -8.33 -5.97
CA PRO A 35 -6.49 -8.85 -6.00
C PRO A 35 -6.29 -10.10 -5.12
N CYS A 36 -7.21 -10.34 -4.17
CA CYS A 36 -7.10 -11.44 -3.23
C CYS A 36 -7.56 -12.79 -3.80
N CYS A 37 -8.63 -12.78 -4.60
CA CYS A 37 -9.26 -14.00 -5.12
C CYS A 37 -9.57 -13.95 -6.63
N GLY A 38 -9.45 -12.80 -7.29
CA GLY A 38 -9.75 -12.64 -8.71
C GLY A 38 -11.25 -12.51 -9.05
N GLY A 39 -12.15 -12.53 -8.08
CA GLY A 39 -13.57 -12.24 -8.26
C GLY A 39 -13.84 -10.75 -8.47
N ASP A 40 -15.11 -10.38 -8.59
CA ASP A 40 -15.50 -8.99 -8.79
C ASP A 40 -15.38 -8.16 -7.51
N ILE A 41 -15.23 -6.85 -7.68
CA ILE A 41 -15.40 -5.88 -6.61
C ILE A 41 -16.71 -5.13 -6.83
N ASN A 42 -17.35 -4.75 -5.74
CA ASN A 42 -18.61 -4.03 -5.74
C ASN A 42 -18.45 -2.77 -4.90
N GLU A 43 -19.04 -1.68 -5.36
CA GLU A 43 -19.14 -0.45 -4.58
C GLU A 43 -20.04 -0.66 -3.36
N TYR A 44 -19.66 -0.03 -2.25
CA TYR A 44 -20.58 0.19 -1.14
C TYR A 44 -21.54 1.35 -1.42
N GLU A 45 -22.64 1.39 -0.68
CA GLU A 45 -23.49 2.57 -0.66
C GLU A 45 -22.71 3.79 -0.14
N ASN A 46 -23.04 4.97 -0.68
CA ASN A 46 -22.39 6.22 -0.31
C ASN A 46 -22.42 6.43 1.21
N ASN A 47 -21.32 6.96 1.75
CA ASN A 47 -21.11 7.23 3.17
C ASN A 47 -20.91 6.01 4.06
N LYS A 48 -20.67 4.81 3.51
CA LYS A 48 -20.10 3.74 4.33
C LYS A 48 -18.76 4.23 4.89
N PRO A 49 -18.59 4.29 6.21
CA PRO A 49 -17.29 4.63 6.76
C PRO A 49 -16.26 3.59 6.29
N VAL A 50 -15.03 4.02 6.03
CA VAL A 50 -13.84 3.14 6.09
C VAL A 50 -13.64 2.21 4.88
N ALA A 51 -14.58 2.10 3.93
CA ALA A 51 -14.41 1.34 2.69
C ALA A 51 -15.30 1.86 1.56
N ASP A 52 -14.75 1.87 0.34
CA ASP A 52 -15.46 2.27 -0.88
C ASP A 52 -15.91 1.03 -1.68
N PHE A 53 -15.15 -0.08 -1.59
CA PHE A 53 -15.41 -1.32 -2.31
C PHE A 53 -15.27 -2.56 -1.42
N TYR A 54 -15.92 -3.64 -1.82
CA TYR A 54 -15.72 -4.97 -1.26
C TYR A 54 -15.73 -6.06 -2.33
N CYS A 55 -15.08 -7.18 -2.04
CA CYS A 55 -15.23 -8.39 -2.82
C CYS A 55 -16.27 -9.31 -2.18
N ALA A 56 -17.33 -9.68 -2.90
CA ALA A 56 -18.34 -10.58 -2.39
C ALA A 56 -17.80 -12.02 -2.15
N SER A 57 -16.78 -12.43 -2.90
CA SER A 57 -16.24 -13.80 -2.82
C SER A 57 -15.32 -14.02 -1.61
N CYS A 58 -14.51 -13.03 -1.22
CA CYS A 58 -13.55 -13.17 -0.12
C CYS A 58 -13.72 -12.14 1.01
N GLN A 59 -14.76 -11.31 0.93
CA GLN A 59 -15.15 -10.33 1.96
C GLN A 59 -14.04 -9.33 2.32
N VAL A 60 -13.13 -9.08 1.38
CA VAL A 60 -12.05 -8.11 1.57
C VAL A 60 -12.54 -6.71 1.17
N ASP A 61 -12.35 -5.75 2.08
CA ASP A 61 -12.63 -4.34 1.85
C ASP A 61 -11.46 -3.58 1.23
N TYR A 62 -11.80 -2.58 0.41
CA TYR A 62 -10.86 -1.66 -0.24
C TYR A 62 -11.32 -0.21 -0.11
N GLU A 63 -10.37 0.69 0.14
CA GLU A 63 -10.56 2.15 0.17
C GLU A 63 -9.77 2.78 -0.99
N LEU A 64 -10.40 3.63 -1.79
CA LEU A 64 -9.83 4.27 -2.97
C LEU A 64 -9.31 5.68 -2.64
N LYS A 65 -8.07 5.95 -3.06
CA LYS A 65 -7.48 7.29 -3.05
C LYS A 65 -7.00 7.64 -4.45
N SER A 66 -7.51 8.75 -4.96
CA SER A 66 -7.22 9.20 -6.32
C SER A 66 -6.44 10.51 -6.32
N LYS A 67 -5.39 10.61 -7.15
CA LYS A 67 -4.52 11.79 -7.22
C LYS A 67 -4.13 12.12 -8.66
N LYS A 68 -4.27 13.39 -9.03
CA LYS A 68 -3.86 13.88 -10.35
C LYS A 68 -2.33 13.89 -10.52
N ASN A 69 -1.89 13.70 -11.75
CA ASN A 69 -0.52 13.78 -12.26
C ASN A 69 0.45 12.76 -11.67
N THR A 70 0.99 12.97 -10.47
CA THR A 70 1.99 12.07 -9.89
C THR A 70 1.50 11.48 -8.57
N MET A 71 1.77 10.19 -8.37
CA MET A 71 1.54 9.52 -7.09
C MET A 71 2.32 10.22 -5.96
N GLY A 72 3.59 10.56 -6.22
CA GLY A 72 4.49 11.20 -5.27
C GLY A 72 4.88 10.26 -4.12
N LYS A 73 5.58 10.81 -3.13
CA LYS A 73 6.06 10.05 -1.96
C LYS A 73 4.99 9.83 -0.89
N LYS A 74 3.93 10.64 -0.89
CA LYS A 74 2.86 10.56 0.10
C LYS A 74 1.50 10.95 -0.45
N ILE A 75 0.46 10.43 0.21
CA ILE A 75 -0.94 10.65 -0.13
C ILE A 75 -1.68 11.21 1.08
N VAL A 76 -2.49 12.23 0.84
CA VAL A 76 -3.35 12.82 1.87
C VAL A 76 -4.44 11.84 2.23
N ASP A 77 -4.65 11.66 3.53
CA ASP A 77 -5.73 10.85 4.06
C ASP A 77 -6.58 11.63 5.09
N GLY A 78 -7.54 10.94 5.73
CA GLY A 78 -8.47 11.48 6.69
C GLY A 78 -7.84 11.86 8.04
N ALA A 79 -8.64 11.72 9.10
CA ALA A 79 -8.24 12.13 10.45
C ALA A 79 -7.11 11.24 10.98
N TYR A 80 -6.09 11.86 11.58
CA TYR A 80 -4.92 11.13 12.08
C TYR A 80 -5.28 10.13 13.19
N SER A 81 -6.08 10.55 14.18
CA SER A 81 -6.47 9.69 15.30
C SER A 81 -7.22 8.45 14.83
N THR A 82 -8.22 8.63 13.96
CA THR A 82 -9.02 7.53 13.38
C THR A 82 -8.15 6.56 12.59
N MET A 83 -7.20 7.06 11.79
CA MET A 83 -6.27 6.18 11.08
C MET A 83 -5.41 5.37 12.06
N ILE A 84 -4.82 6.00 13.07
CA ILE A 84 -4.00 5.29 14.07
C ILE A 84 -4.81 4.24 14.86
N GLU A 85 -6.06 4.55 15.21
CA GLU A 85 -6.97 3.59 15.84
C GLU A 85 -7.26 2.39 14.93
N ARG A 86 -7.54 2.63 13.64
CA ARG A 86 -7.74 1.57 12.64
C ARG A 86 -6.51 0.69 12.45
N LEU A 87 -5.31 1.25 12.50
CA LEU A 87 -4.07 0.46 12.39
C LEU A 87 -3.80 -0.43 13.60
N LYS A 88 -4.46 -0.16 14.74
CA LYS A 88 -4.38 -0.97 15.95
C LYS A 88 -5.50 -2.00 16.05
N SER A 89 -6.51 -1.94 15.18
CA SER A 89 -7.62 -2.89 15.10
C SER A 89 -7.52 -3.77 13.83
N ASP A 90 -8.39 -4.77 13.73
CA ASP A 90 -8.47 -5.64 12.56
C ASP A 90 -9.20 -4.99 11.36
N SER A 91 -9.73 -3.77 11.54
CA SER A 91 -10.58 -3.04 10.58
C SER A 91 -9.80 -2.13 9.63
N ASN A 92 -8.53 -2.43 9.39
CA ASN A 92 -7.70 -1.67 8.45
C ASN A 92 -7.99 -2.12 7.00
N PRO A 93 -8.40 -1.23 6.08
CA PRO A 93 -8.71 -1.62 4.72
C PRO A 93 -7.43 -1.83 3.91
N ASN A 94 -7.59 -2.49 2.77
CA ASN A 94 -6.59 -2.42 1.72
C ASN A 94 -6.82 -1.12 0.95
N PHE A 95 -5.76 -0.49 0.45
CA PHE A 95 -5.93 0.76 -0.30
C PHE A 95 -5.71 0.54 -1.77
N PHE A 96 -6.66 1.01 -2.58
CA PHE A 96 -6.41 1.31 -3.98
C PHE A 96 -5.88 2.74 -4.09
N PHE A 97 -4.81 2.91 -4.86
CA PHE A 97 -4.30 4.22 -5.23
C PHE A 97 -4.32 4.39 -6.73
N LEU A 98 -5.06 5.40 -7.17
CA LEU A 98 -5.22 5.75 -8.57
C LEU A 98 -4.50 7.07 -8.85
N ASN A 99 -3.73 7.06 -9.94
CA ASN A 99 -3.11 8.25 -10.48
C ASN A 99 -3.45 8.41 -11.95
N TYR A 100 -3.88 9.62 -12.34
CA TYR A 100 -4.37 9.95 -13.67
C TYR A 100 -3.80 11.27 -14.20
N ASP A 101 -3.74 11.44 -15.52
CA ASP A 101 -3.44 12.72 -16.15
C ASP A 101 -4.64 13.68 -16.03
N LYS A 102 -4.41 14.90 -15.55
CA LYS A 102 -5.50 15.86 -15.28
C LYS A 102 -6.21 16.38 -16.54
N ASN A 103 -5.57 16.30 -17.71
CA ASN A 103 -6.08 16.87 -18.95
C ASN A 103 -6.81 15.79 -19.76
N SER A 104 -6.21 14.63 -19.94
CA SER A 104 -6.83 13.53 -20.70
C SER A 104 -7.73 12.64 -19.86
N PHE A 105 -7.60 12.65 -18.53
CA PHE A 105 -8.23 11.71 -17.61
C PHE A 105 -7.76 10.26 -17.76
N ASP A 106 -6.64 10.01 -18.45
CA ASP A 106 -6.08 8.67 -18.56
C ASP A 106 -5.40 8.24 -17.26
N VAL A 107 -5.71 7.03 -16.81
CA VAL A 107 -5.07 6.37 -15.68
C VAL A 107 -3.62 6.06 -16.04
N THR A 108 -2.69 6.68 -15.32
CA THR A 108 -1.25 6.45 -15.43
C THR A 108 -0.82 5.30 -14.53
N ASN A 109 -1.33 5.24 -13.30
CA ASN A 109 -1.04 4.14 -12.38
C ASN A 109 -2.28 3.76 -11.59
N PHE A 110 -2.48 2.46 -11.39
CA PHE A 110 -3.45 1.92 -10.45
C PHE A 110 -2.80 0.81 -9.66
N ILE A 111 -2.70 0.99 -8.35
CA ILE A 111 -2.05 0.06 -7.44
C ILE A 111 -2.98 -0.33 -6.31
N VAL A 112 -2.81 -1.54 -5.81
CA VAL A 112 -3.33 -1.94 -4.51
C VAL A 112 -2.17 -2.10 -3.52
N ILE A 113 -2.38 -1.60 -2.31
CA ILE A 113 -1.50 -1.85 -1.17
C ILE A 113 -2.27 -2.65 -0.13
N PRO A 114 -1.85 -3.89 0.17
CA PRO A 114 -2.52 -4.71 1.17
C PRO A 114 -2.43 -4.10 2.58
N LYS A 115 -3.47 -4.30 3.40
CA LYS A 115 -3.59 -3.76 4.75
C LYS A 115 -2.41 -4.13 5.67
N HIS A 116 -1.77 -5.26 5.45
CA HIS A 116 -0.63 -5.73 6.26
C HIS A 116 0.66 -4.92 6.06
N PHE A 117 0.71 -4.00 5.10
CA PHE A 117 1.80 -3.03 4.96
C PHE A 117 1.57 -1.73 5.75
N PHE A 118 0.36 -1.53 6.29
CA PHE A 118 0.00 -0.32 7.01
C PHE A 118 0.30 -0.49 8.50
N ILE A 119 1.41 0.08 8.93
CA ILE A 119 1.84 0.18 10.34
C ILE A 119 1.88 1.66 10.76
N PRO A 120 1.74 2.00 12.06
CA PRO A 120 1.67 3.40 12.50
C PRO A 120 2.79 4.30 11.95
N GLU A 121 3.99 3.75 11.75
CA GLU A 121 5.19 4.43 11.25
C GLU A 121 5.04 4.96 9.81
N ILE A 122 4.10 4.44 9.03
CA ILE A 122 3.83 4.95 7.66
C ILE A 122 2.83 6.11 7.65
N ILE A 123 2.29 6.51 8.81
CA ILE A 123 1.30 7.58 8.94
C ILE A 123 1.95 8.84 9.48
N GLU A 124 2.05 9.86 8.62
CA GLU A 124 2.58 11.18 8.98
C GLU A 124 1.43 12.07 9.51
N LYS A 125 1.53 12.52 10.76
CA LYS A 125 0.59 13.48 11.35
C LYS A 125 0.76 14.85 10.70
N ARG A 126 -0.34 15.46 10.23
CA ARG A 126 -0.32 16.82 9.66
C ARG A 126 -0.49 17.88 10.75
N LYS A 127 -0.10 19.11 10.42
CA LYS A 127 -0.44 20.28 11.25
C LYS A 127 -1.97 20.46 11.29
N PRO A 128 -2.54 20.89 12.42
CA PRO A 128 -3.95 21.25 12.51
C PRO A 128 -4.34 22.30 11.46
N LEU A 129 -5.58 22.24 10.98
CA LEU A 129 -6.11 23.30 10.12
C LEU A 129 -6.18 24.63 10.89
N SER A 130 -5.98 25.74 10.16
CA SER A 130 -5.99 27.08 10.73
C SER A 130 -7.34 27.42 11.34
N GLN A 131 -7.35 28.38 12.27
CA GLN A 131 -8.57 28.85 12.94
C GLN A 131 -9.62 29.41 11.98
N LYS A 132 -9.19 29.89 10.81
CA LYS A 132 -10.07 30.43 9.75
C LYS A 132 -10.69 29.34 8.87
N ALA A 133 -10.24 28.09 8.98
CA ALA A 133 -10.77 26.99 8.17
C ALA A 133 -12.14 26.54 8.69
N ARG A 134 -13.01 26.07 7.79
CA ARG A 134 -14.33 25.50 8.15
C ARG A 134 -14.24 24.40 9.22
N ARG A 135 -13.16 23.60 9.21
CA ARG A 135 -12.86 22.57 10.21
C ARG A 135 -11.65 22.97 11.04
N SER A 136 -11.72 24.14 11.68
CA SER A 136 -10.66 24.68 12.54
C SER A 136 -10.13 23.62 13.51
N GLY A 137 -8.80 23.52 13.65
CA GLY A 137 -8.15 22.58 14.56
C GLY A 137 -8.16 21.11 14.09
N TRP A 138 -8.86 20.76 13.01
CA TRP A 138 -8.88 19.39 12.50
C TRP A 138 -7.48 18.92 12.09
N VAL A 139 -7.11 17.72 12.55
CA VAL A 139 -5.79 17.12 12.31
C VAL A 139 -5.92 15.95 11.35
N GLY A 140 -5.45 16.15 10.12
CA GLY A 140 -5.36 15.09 9.12
C GLY A 140 -4.05 14.30 9.20
N CYS A 141 -3.90 13.32 8.32
CA CYS A 141 -2.65 12.58 8.14
C CYS A 141 -2.27 12.45 6.66
N ASN A 142 -1.05 11.99 6.42
CA ASN A 142 -0.62 11.48 5.13
C ASN A 142 -0.16 10.02 5.30
N ILE A 143 -0.37 9.21 4.26
CA ILE A 143 0.23 7.88 4.11
C ILE A 143 1.54 8.07 3.34
N LEU A 144 2.66 7.63 3.92
CA LEU A 144 3.99 7.66 3.30
C LEU A 144 4.15 6.43 2.40
N LEU A 145 4.11 6.63 1.09
CA LEU A 145 4.23 5.54 0.11
C LEU A 145 5.67 5.11 -0.13
N ASP A 146 6.63 6.01 0.06
CA ASP A 146 8.06 5.73 -0.11
C ASP A 146 8.63 4.88 1.03
N THR A 147 7.92 4.74 2.14
CA THR A 147 8.30 3.84 3.23
C THR A 147 7.78 2.42 3.04
N ILE A 148 6.80 2.22 2.16
CA ILE A 148 6.20 0.92 1.86
C ILE A 148 7.12 0.15 0.90
N PRO A 149 7.48 -1.10 1.22
CA PRO A 149 8.23 -1.96 0.31
C PRO A 149 7.58 -2.06 -1.08
N ASP A 150 8.38 -2.23 -2.11
CA ASP A 150 7.90 -2.32 -3.49
C ASP A 150 7.07 -3.59 -3.72
N SER A 151 7.35 -4.66 -2.99
CA SER A 151 6.50 -5.86 -2.95
C SER A 151 5.08 -5.58 -2.41
N GLY A 152 4.89 -4.51 -1.65
CA GLY A 152 3.57 -4.07 -1.18
C GLY A 152 2.81 -3.18 -2.17
N LYS A 153 3.46 -2.68 -3.23
CA LYS A 153 2.85 -1.83 -4.26
C LYS A 153 2.48 -2.70 -5.46
N ILE A 154 1.32 -3.33 -5.41
CA ILE A 154 0.89 -4.29 -6.44
C ILE A 154 0.19 -3.52 -7.55
N PHE A 155 0.83 -3.44 -8.73
CA PHE A 155 0.33 -2.65 -9.85
C PHE A 155 -0.65 -3.44 -10.72
N TYR A 156 -1.85 -2.91 -10.90
CA TYR A 156 -2.72 -3.27 -12.03
C TYR A 156 -2.31 -2.54 -13.29
N ILE A 157 -2.00 -1.25 -13.14
CA ILE A 157 -1.53 -0.38 -14.23
C ILE A 157 -0.27 0.30 -13.74
N LYS A 158 0.81 0.21 -14.51
CA LYS A 158 2.06 0.90 -14.25
C LYS A 158 2.47 1.71 -15.48
N ASN A 159 2.59 3.02 -15.33
CA ASN A 159 2.96 3.94 -16.41
C ASN A 159 2.11 3.75 -17.68
N GLY A 160 0.78 3.67 -17.51
CA GLY A 160 -0.18 3.49 -18.60
C GLY A 160 -0.22 2.08 -19.20
N LYS A 161 0.49 1.10 -18.63
CA LYS A 161 0.51 -0.29 -19.10
C LYS A 161 -0.19 -1.23 -18.12
N ASN A 162 -1.12 -2.03 -18.63
CA ASN A 162 -1.82 -3.06 -17.85
C ASN A 162 -0.86 -4.21 -17.50
N ASN A 163 -0.90 -4.67 -16.25
CA ASN A 163 -0.37 -5.96 -15.84
C ASN A 163 -1.42 -7.06 -16.04
N SER A 164 -0.97 -8.30 -16.23
CA SER A 164 -1.87 -9.45 -16.33
C SER A 164 -2.52 -9.76 -14.98
N LYS A 165 -3.71 -10.36 -15.03
CA LYS A 165 -4.44 -10.81 -13.85
C LYS A 165 -3.61 -11.75 -12.99
N ASP A 166 -2.99 -12.75 -13.61
CA ASP A 166 -2.15 -13.72 -12.90
C ASP A 166 -0.98 -13.05 -12.19
N LYS A 167 -0.37 -12.04 -12.80
CA LYS A 167 0.70 -11.28 -12.14
C LYS A 167 0.22 -10.58 -10.88
N VAL A 168 -0.92 -9.87 -10.95
CA VAL A 168 -1.49 -9.16 -9.80
C VAL A 168 -1.85 -10.12 -8.67
N LEU A 169 -2.50 -11.24 -8.99
CA LEU A 169 -2.88 -12.26 -8.01
C LEU A 169 -1.64 -12.92 -7.37
N ASN A 170 -0.61 -13.22 -8.16
CA ASN A 170 0.63 -13.79 -7.66
C ASN A 170 1.39 -12.80 -6.76
N ASP A 171 1.50 -11.53 -7.16
CA ASP A 171 2.13 -10.49 -6.35
C ASP A 171 1.39 -10.28 -5.02
N TRP A 172 0.04 -10.33 -5.03
CA TRP A 172 -0.75 -10.33 -3.79
C TRP A 172 -0.44 -11.53 -2.90
N ASN A 173 -0.52 -12.74 -3.47
CA ASN A 173 -0.30 -13.99 -2.73
C ASN A 173 1.08 -14.06 -2.07
N ARG A 174 2.12 -13.53 -2.72
CA ARG A 174 3.49 -13.45 -2.17
C ARG A 174 3.57 -12.63 -0.88
N THR A 175 2.59 -11.77 -0.58
CA THR A 175 2.60 -10.93 0.62
C THR A 175 1.67 -11.42 1.73
N LYS A 176 0.80 -12.41 1.46
CA LYS A 176 -0.22 -12.88 2.43
C LYS A 176 0.36 -13.30 3.78
N PHE A 177 1.56 -13.88 3.80
CA PHE A 177 2.22 -14.32 5.03
C PHE A 177 2.46 -13.20 6.06
N LEU A 178 2.49 -11.93 5.63
CA LEU A 178 2.66 -10.77 6.51
C LEU A 178 1.44 -10.56 7.41
N GLN A 179 0.28 -11.12 7.06
CA GLN A 179 -0.92 -11.10 7.88
C GLN A 179 -0.75 -11.90 9.18
N ASP A 180 0.04 -12.98 9.14
CA ASP A 180 0.26 -13.88 10.27
C ASP A 180 1.21 -13.31 11.35
N SER A 181 1.76 -12.11 11.13
CA SER A 181 2.67 -11.49 12.08
C SER A 181 1.90 -11.02 13.32
N ARG A 182 2.16 -11.69 14.45
CA ARG A 182 1.43 -11.54 15.72
C ARG A 182 1.52 -10.16 16.38
N THR A 183 2.54 -9.36 16.06
CA THR A 183 2.73 -8.04 16.69
C THR A 183 3.10 -6.98 15.67
N LEU A 184 2.75 -5.72 15.94
CA LEU A 184 3.20 -4.57 15.14
C LEU A 184 4.74 -4.50 15.06
N LYS A 185 5.44 -4.79 16.17
CA LYS A 185 6.91 -4.79 16.21
C LYS A 185 7.52 -5.88 15.31
N SER A 186 6.98 -7.10 15.33
CA SER A 186 7.47 -8.17 14.46
C SER A 186 7.17 -7.88 12.99
N LYS A 187 6.00 -7.29 12.71
CA LYS A 187 5.62 -6.85 11.36
C LYS A 187 6.55 -5.75 10.85
N GLY A 188 6.83 -4.73 11.68
CA GLY A 188 7.77 -3.65 11.37
C GLY A 188 9.15 -4.17 10.95
N TRP A 189 9.74 -5.08 11.74
CA TRP A 189 11.02 -5.72 11.39
C TRP A 189 11.00 -6.45 10.04
N LEU A 190 9.94 -7.19 9.73
CA LEU A 190 9.83 -7.86 8.43
C LEU A 190 9.74 -6.85 7.29
N LEU A 191 8.92 -5.82 7.43
CA LEU A 191 8.75 -4.78 6.42
C LEU A 191 10.06 -3.99 6.20
N ASP A 192 10.78 -3.65 7.27
CA ASP A 192 12.05 -2.94 7.19
C ASP A 192 13.13 -3.78 6.50
N ILE A 193 13.17 -5.09 6.77
CA ILE A 193 14.09 -6.00 6.07
C ILE A 193 13.71 -6.15 4.60
N ILE A 194 12.44 -6.32 4.27
CA ILE A 194 11.98 -6.39 2.87
C ILE A 194 12.35 -5.10 2.13
N ARG A 195 12.20 -3.94 2.78
CA ARG A 195 12.61 -2.67 2.19
C ARG A 195 14.13 -2.61 1.95
N CYS A 196 14.96 -3.09 2.87
CA CYS A 196 16.40 -3.19 2.61
C CYS A 196 16.70 -4.09 1.40
N LEU A 197 15.94 -5.17 1.20
CA LEU A 197 16.08 -6.03 0.02
C LEU A 197 15.68 -5.30 -1.28
N ASP A 198 14.63 -4.48 -1.24
CA ASP A 198 14.23 -3.65 -2.37
C ASP A 198 15.31 -2.61 -2.70
N GLU A 199 15.91 -1.98 -1.68
CA GLU A 199 17.01 -1.01 -1.83
C GLU A 199 18.29 -1.66 -2.38
N ILE A 200 18.56 -2.94 -2.06
CA ILE A 200 19.65 -3.72 -2.70
C ILE A 200 19.38 -3.89 -4.21
N GLY A 201 18.11 -4.04 -4.61
CA GLY A 201 17.70 -4.12 -6.01
C GLY A 201 18.20 -5.35 -6.78
N LYS A 202 18.66 -6.40 -6.08
CA LYS A 202 19.18 -7.64 -6.68
C LYS A 202 18.27 -8.81 -6.39
N GLN A 203 18.01 -9.65 -7.40
CA GLN A 203 17.28 -10.90 -7.19
C GLN A 203 18.09 -11.88 -6.31
N SER A 204 19.41 -11.90 -6.45
CA SER A 204 20.33 -12.65 -5.59
C SER A 204 21.23 -11.70 -4.82
N PHE A 205 21.36 -11.91 -3.52
CA PHE A 205 22.12 -11.03 -2.62
C PHE A 205 22.83 -11.84 -1.54
N SER A 206 23.89 -11.26 -0.97
CA SER A 206 24.66 -11.86 0.10
C SER A 206 24.27 -11.28 1.46
N LEU A 207 24.68 -11.97 2.52
CA LEU A 207 24.55 -11.48 3.89
C LEU A 207 25.31 -10.16 4.10
N ARG A 208 26.40 -9.93 3.36
CA ARG A 208 27.18 -8.69 3.41
C ARG A 208 26.41 -7.53 2.80
N ASP A 209 25.66 -7.74 1.71
CA ASP A 209 24.85 -6.68 1.08
C ASP A 209 23.84 -6.12 2.09
N ILE A 210 23.10 -6.99 2.80
CA ILE A 210 22.09 -6.54 3.77
C ILE A 210 22.70 -5.99 5.07
N TYR A 211 23.91 -6.42 5.45
CA TYR A 211 24.58 -5.87 6.63
C TYR A 211 24.98 -4.39 6.47
N GLN A 212 25.07 -3.87 5.24
CA GLN A 212 25.27 -2.44 5.00
C GLN A 212 24.14 -1.57 5.60
N PHE A 213 22.97 -2.16 5.84
CA PHE A 213 21.82 -1.47 6.43
C PHE A 213 21.79 -1.52 7.97
N GLU A 214 22.83 -2.03 8.64
CA GLU A 214 22.86 -2.15 10.10
C GLU A 214 22.57 -0.81 10.80
N ASN A 215 23.26 0.26 10.42
CA ASN A 215 23.07 1.59 11.02
C ASN A 215 21.65 2.12 10.75
N HIS A 216 21.11 1.91 9.55
CA HIS A 216 19.74 2.30 9.21
C HIS A 216 18.71 1.56 10.09
N LEU A 217 18.87 0.24 10.22
CA LEU A 217 18.00 -0.61 11.05
C LEU A 217 18.14 -0.30 12.54
N LYS A 218 19.33 0.09 13.01
CA LYS A 218 19.56 0.55 14.39
C LYS A 218 18.80 1.84 14.68
N LEU A 219 18.77 2.80 13.75
CA LEU A 219 18.00 4.04 13.91
C LEU A 219 16.48 3.77 13.96
N LYS A 220 15.98 2.80 13.18
CA LYS A 220 14.57 2.39 13.23
C LYS A 220 14.20 1.56 14.45
N HIS A 221 15.16 0.83 15.01
CA HIS A 221 14.94 -0.06 16.15
C HIS A 221 15.98 0.20 17.24
N PRO A 222 15.94 1.37 17.90
CA PRO A 222 16.98 1.82 18.83
C PRO A 222 17.19 0.86 20.01
N GLU A 223 16.12 0.22 20.47
CA GLU A 223 16.13 -0.75 21.58
C GLU A 223 16.85 -2.08 21.26
N ASN A 224 17.17 -2.37 19.99
CA ASN A 224 17.81 -3.64 19.62
C ASN A 224 19.33 -3.49 19.53
N ASN A 225 20.06 -4.17 20.42
CA ASN A 225 21.53 -4.15 20.46
C ASN A 225 22.18 -5.26 19.61
N ASN A 226 21.39 -6.09 18.92
CA ASN A 226 21.86 -7.24 18.15
C ASN A 226 21.30 -7.22 16.72
N ILE A 227 21.54 -6.13 15.98
CA ILE A 227 20.93 -5.89 14.66
C ILE A 227 21.31 -6.98 13.65
N LEU A 228 22.59 -7.33 13.51
CA LEU A 228 23.02 -8.38 12.58
C LEU A 228 22.37 -9.74 12.88
N ALA A 229 22.21 -10.09 14.15
CA ALA A 229 21.50 -11.30 14.56
C ALA A 229 20.02 -11.24 14.20
N LYS A 230 19.40 -10.06 14.39
CA LYS A 230 18.01 -9.83 14.02
C LYS A 230 17.79 -9.92 12.50
N ILE A 231 18.70 -9.38 11.69
CA ILE A 231 18.70 -9.53 10.23
C ILE A 231 18.66 -11.01 9.86
N ARG A 232 19.58 -11.82 10.39
CA ARG A 232 19.62 -13.27 10.13
C ARG A 232 18.31 -13.96 10.52
N GLN A 233 17.75 -13.61 11.68
CA GLN A 233 16.46 -14.14 12.13
C GLN A 233 15.33 -13.77 11.15
N GLN A 234 15.26 -12.52 10.68
CA GLN A 234 14.22 -12.11 9.73
C GLN A 234 14.38 -12.80 8.37
N LEU A 235 15.61 -12.99 7.89
CA LEU A 235 15.88 -13.75 6.66
C LEU A 235 15.41 -15.21 6.75
N GLN A 236 15.57 -15.85 7.92
CA GLN A 236 15.05 -17.20 8.16
C GLN A 236 13.52 -17.22 8.09
N ILE A 237 12.85 -16.25 8.73
CA ILE A 237 11.39 -16.13 8.65
C ILE A 237 10.94 -15.93 7.19
N LEU A 238 11.58 -15.02 6.45
CA LEU A 238 11.25 -14.79 5.03
C LEU A 238 11.48 -16.04 4.17
N ARG A 239 12.50 -16.85 4.46
CA ARG A 239 12.72 -18.15 3.81
C ARG A 239 11.58 -19.12 4.10
N ASP A 240 11.24 -19.27 5.38
CA ASP A 240 10.23 -20.24 5.83
C ASP A 240 8.83 -19.90 5.31
N ARG A 241 8.58 -18.61 5.03
CA ARG A 241 7.37 -18.10 4.38
C ARG A 241 7.43 -18.12 2.86
N GLY A 242 8.50 -18.63 2.26
CA GLY A 242 8.64 -18.76 0.81
C GLY A 242 8.84 -17.42 0.08
N TYR A 243 9.24 -16.35 0.76
CA TYR A 243 9.57 -15.07 0.13
C TYR A 243 10.97 -15.09 -0.53
N LEU A 244 11.89 -15.85 0.04
CA LEU A 244 13.24 -16.06 -0.48
C LEU A 244 13.70 -17.51 -0.30
N LYS A 245 14.84 -17.85 -0.89
CA LYS A 245 15.53 -19.13 -0.67
C LYS A 245 16.98 -18.91 -0.28
N PHE A 246 17.51 -19.81 0.54
CA PHE A 246 18.94 -19.84 0.86
C PHE A 246 19.63 -20.67 -0.23
N GLN A 247 20.61 -20.10 -0.92
CA GLN A 247 21.34 -20.78 -1.99
C GLN A 247 22.58 -21.49 -1.45
N SER A 248 23.32 -20.82 -0.57
CA SER A 248 24.49 -21.33 0.12
C SER A 248 24.75 -20.48 1.37
N ARG A 249 25.86 -20.73 2.08
CA ARG A 249 26.19 -20.00 3.30
C ARG A 249 26.29 -18.49 3.03
N GLY A 250 25.34 -17.74 3.59
CA GLY A 250 25.28 -16.28 3.44
C GLY A 250 24.89 -15.79 2.05
N GLN A 251 24.27 -16.63 1.22
CA GLN A 251 23.77 -16.27 -0.12
C GLN A 251 22.28 -16.59 -0.23
N TYR A 252 21.53 -15.62 -0.76
CA TYR A 252 20.06 -15.63 -0.77
C TYR A 252 19.54 -15.26 -2.15
N LYS A 253 18.37 -15.78 -2.51
CA LYS A 253 17.64 -15.40 -3.73
C LYS A 253 16.17 -15.12 -3.42
N ILE A 254 15.69 -13.95 -3.79
CA ILE A 254 14.26 -13.58 -3.72
C ILE A 254 13.50 -14.47 -4.71
N ARG A 255 12.36 -15.02 -4.27
CA ARG A 255 11.49 -15.86 -5.10
C ARG A 255 10.54 -15.02 -5.94
#